data_AF-A0A2M8Q6Y4-F1
#
_entry.id   AF-A0A2M8Q6Y4-F1
#
_cell.length_a   1.000
_cell.length_b   1.000
_cell.length_c   1.000
_cell.angle_alpha   90.00
_cell.angle_beta   90.00
_cell.angle_gamma   90.00
#
_symmetry.space_group_name_H-M   'P 1'
#
loop_
_entity.id
_entity.type
_entity.pdbx_description
1 polymer ?
#
loop_
_entity_poly.entity_id
_entity_poly.type
_entity_poly.pdbx_seq_one_letter_code
_entity_poly.pdbx_strand_id
1 'polypeptide(L)'
;YNDILGRVSNITTTFYSDLEKFQPAGEPRVRNTYFRDYAGFIQDDWKIARNFVLNVGIRYEVFGAPTERDRLQGTLKQIDQIGYFTQLDNTEIQRASGWYNTDLNNFAPRIGFTWDPTRNGKWAIRGSWGIFYDR
;
A
#
# COMPACT_ATOMS: atom_id res chain seq x y z
N TYR A 1 48.89 39.77 -11.04
CA TYR A 1 49.47 38.46 -10.70
C TYR A 1 48.50 37.77 -9.76
N ASN A 2 47.97 36.62 -10.21
CA ASN A 2 47.17 35.61 -9.52
C ASN A 2 45.76 35.95 -9.02
N ASP A 3 44.82 35.45 -9.81
CA ASP A 3 43.41 35.23 -9.56
C ASP A 3 43.15 34.13 -8.50
N ILE A 4 42.18 34.43 -7.64
CA ILE A 4 41.20 33.51 -7.03
C ILE A 4 41.75 32.41 -6.09
N LEU A 5 41.85 32.73 -4.80
CA LEU A 5 41.92 31.76 -3.71
C LEU A 5 40.50 31.42 -3.22
N GLY A 6 39.83 30.49 -3.92
CA GLY A 6 38.55 29.94 -3.46
C GLY A 6 38.76 28.96 -2.31
N ARG A 7 38.35 29.33 -1.09
CA ARG A 7 38.44 28.46 0.09
C ARG A 7 37.22 27.51 0.10
N VAL A 8 37.45 26.21 -0.07
CA VAL A 8 36.39 25.20 0.06
C VAL A 8 36.06 25.07 1.55
N SER A 9 34.82 25.42 1.91
CA SER A 9 34.37 25.45 3.31
C SER A 9 33.90 24.08 3.81
N ASN A 10 33.32 23.25 2.94
CA ASN A 10 32.89 21.88 3.27
C ASN A 10 32.80 20.99 2.02
N ILE A 11 33.07 19.70 2.19
CA ILE A 11 32.79 18.63 1.23
C ILE A 11 31.93 17.58 1.95
N THR A 12 30.79 17.24 1.36
CA THR A 12 29.89 16.19 1.88
C THR A 12 29.82 15.05 0.88
N THR A 13 30.05 13.82 1.35
CA THR A 13 29.92 12.60 0.55
C THR A 13 28.85 11.71 1.16
N THR A 14 27.91 11.23 0.35
CA THR A 14 26.88 10.27 0.76
C THR A 14 27.25 8.88 0.29
N PHE A 15 27.16 7.88 1.18
CA PHE A 15 27.35 6.47 0.87
C PHE A 15 26.04 5.71 1.08
N TYR A 16 25.74 4.75 0.22
CA TYR A 16 24.60 3.85 0.38
C TYR A 16 25.03 2.52 1.00
N SER A 17 24.10 1.79 1.62
CA SER A 17 24.38 0.46 2.19
C SER A 17 23.37 -0.58 1.69
N ASP A 18 23.85 -1.82 1.59
CA ASP A 18 23.07 -3.03 1.35
C ASP A 18 22.65 -3.76 2.64
N LEU A 19 22.82 -3.08 3.79
CA LEU A 19 22.60 -3.58 5.16
C LEU A 19 23.70 -4.51 5.71
N GLU A 20 24.76 -4.75 4.94
CA GLU A 20 25.95 -5.47 5.41
C GLU A 20 27.23 -4.63 5.28
N LYS A 21 27.34 -3.83 4.21
CA LYS A 21 28.48 -2.95 3.93
C LYS A 21 28.05 -1.62 3.33
N PHE A 22 28.95 -0.64 3.39
CA PHE A 22 28.82 0.59 2.62
C PHE A 22 29.29 0.36 1.18
N GLN A 23 28.55 0.92 0.24
CA GLN A 23 28.85 0.89 -1.18
C GLN A 23 29.82 2.02 -1.55
N PRO A 24 30.62 1.87 -2.62
CA PRO A 24 31.51 2.93 -3.12
C PRO A 24 30.78 4.25 -3.40
N ALA A 25 31.49 5.37 -3.25
CA ALA A 25 30.94 6.69 -3.56
C ALA A 25 30.58 6.80 -5.05
N GLY A 26 29.38 7.32 -5.33
CA GLY A 26 28.87 7.49 -6.70
C GLY A 26 28.02 6.33 -7.21
N GLU A 27 27.97 5.19 -6.52
CA GLU A 27 27.03 4.12 -6.84
C GLU A 27 25.58 4.55 -6.60
N PRO A 28 24.64 4.29 -7.52
CA PRO A 28 23.24 4.64 -7.33
C PRO A 28 22.58 3.70 -6.31
N ARG A 29 21.72 4.27 -5.46
CA ARG A 29 20.85 3.46 -4.59
C ARG A 29 19.74 2.83 -5.44
N VAL A 30 19.89 1.56 -5.77
CA VAL A 30 18.84 0.76 -6.41
C VAL A 30 18.02 0.02 -5.36
N ARG A 31 16.69 0.09 -5.48
CA ARG A 31 15.72 -0.66 -4.69
C ARG A 31 14.64 -1.17 -5.62
N ASN A 32 14.41 -2.47 -5.63
CA ASN A 32 13.43 -3.12 -6.48
C ASN A 32 12.30 -3.65 -5.61
N THR A 33 11.19 -2.94 -5.59
CA THR A 33 10.04 -3.30 -4.75
C THR A 33 8.99 -4.02 -5.58
N TYR A 34 8.52 -5.15 -5.07
CA TYR A 34 7.35 -5.85 -5.60
C TYR A 34 6.15 -5.61 -4.73
N PHE A 35 5.03 -5.41 -5.41
CA PHE A 35 3.73 -5.41 -4.80
C PHE A 35 2.90 -6.56 -5.33
N ARG A 36 2.17 -7.23 -4.44
CA ARG A 36 1.39 -8.42 -4.77
C ARG A 36 -0.04 -8.18 -4.32
N ASP A 37 -0.88 -7.82 -5.27
CA ASP A 37 -2.26 -7.51 -5.00
C ASP A 37 -3.15 -8.61 -5.58
N TYR A 38 -4.15 -9.00 -4.80
CA TYR A 38 -5.11 -10.02 -5.18
C TYR A 38 -6.50 -9.48 -5.00
N ALA A 39 -7.42 -9.90 -5.86
CA ALA A 39 -8.82 -9.57 -5.70
C ALA A 39 -9.71 -10.72 -6.18
N GLY A 40 -10.79 -10.95 -5.44
CA GLY A 40 -11.88 -11.85 -5.80
C GLY A 40 -13.21 -11.10 -5.78
N PHE A 41 -14.15 -11.49 -6.63
CA PHE A 41 -15.47 -10.87 -6.65
C PHE A 41 -16.56 -11.90 -6.94
N ILE A 42 -17.73 -11.68 -6.35
CA ILE A 42 -18.96 -12.41 -6.62
C ILE A 42 -20.08 -11.37 -6.73
N GLN A 43 -20.94 -11.51 -7.74
CA GLN A 43 -22.09 -10.65 -7.95
C GLN A 43 -23.25 -11.45 -8.51
N ASP A 44 -24.47 -11.12 -8.10
CA ASP A 44 -25.70 -11.71 -8.60
C ASP A 44 -26.82 -10.68 -8.73
N ASP A 45 -27.79 -11.00 -9.59
CA ASP A 45 -28.97 -10.19 -9.88
C ASP A 45 -30.25 -10.96 -9.59
N TRP A 46 -30.96 -10.56 -8.54
CA TRP A 46 -32.17 -11.23 -8.09
C TRP A 46 -33.42 -10.49 -8.52
N LYS A 47 -34.25 -11.16 -9.33
CA LYS A 47 -35.61 -10.71 -9.65
C LYS A 47 -36.54 -11.06 -8.48
N ILE A 48 -36.60 -10.17 -7.49
CA ILE A 48 -37.47 -10.36 -6.31
C ILE A 48 -38.95 -10.26 -6.71
N ALA A 49 -39.28 -9.41 -7.68
CA ALA A 49 -40.63 -9.29 -8.24
C ALA A 49 -40.57 -8.97 -9.75
N ARG A 50 -41.72 -9.06 -10.44
CA ARG A 50 -41.82 -8.73 -11.88
C ARG A 50 -41.40 -7.29 -12.21
N ASN A 51 -41.43 -6.40 -11.22
CA ASN A 51 -41.09 -4.98 -11.33
C ASN A 51 -39.93 -4.56 -10.41
N PHE A 52 -39.24 -5.50 -9.75
CA PHE A 52 -38.15 -5.19 -8.83
C PHE A 52 -36.99 -6.17 -8.97
N VAL A 53 -35.81 -5.63 -9.23
CA VAL A 53 -34.54 -6.36 -9.30
C VAL A 53 -33.59 -5.80 -8.26
N LEU A 54 -32.97 -6.69 -7.50
CA LEU A 54 -31.89 -6.38 -6.57
C LEU A 54 -30.56 -6.86 -7.17
N ASN A 55 -29.58 -5.98 -7.27
CA ASN A 55 -28.21 -6.31 -7.63
C ASN A 55 -27.38 -6.36 -6.34
N VAL A 56 -26.69 -7.46 -6.08
CA VAL A 56 -25.84 -7.61 -4.90
C VAL A 56 -24.49 -8.12 -5.33
N GLY A 57 -23.42 -7.51 -4.82
CA GLY A 57 -22.06 -7.96 -5.06
C GLY A 57 -21.18 -7.75 -3.85
N ILE A 58 -20.13 -8.56 -3.77
CA ILE A 58 -19.04 -8.38 -2.83
C ILE A 58 -17.73 -8.58 -3.57
N ARG A 59 -16.78 -7.69 -3.30
CA ARG A 59 -15.40 -7.83 -3.75
C ARG A 59 -14.51 -7.88 -2.51
N TYR A 60 -13.53 -8.76 -2.53
CA TYR A 60 -12.51 -8.82 -1.50
C TYR A 60 -11.17 -8.50 -2.15
N GLU A 61 -10.46 -7.54 -1.58
CA GLU A 61 -9.19 -7.05 -2.09
C GLU A 61 -8.10 -7.29 -1.05
N VAL A 62 -6.91 -7.66 -1.50
CA VAL A 62 -5.73 -7.82 -0.66
C VAL A 62 -4.63 -7.01 -1.28
N PHE A 63 -4.23 -5.92 -0.62
CA PHE A 63 -3.10 -5.12 -1.04
C PHE A 63 -1.86 -5.57 -0.27
N GLY A 64 -1.05 -6.40 -0.92
CA GLY A 64 0.15 -6.96 -0.29
C GLY A 64 1.13 -5.86 0.12
N ALA A 65 1.74 -6.02 1.29
CA ALA A 65 2.80 -5.14 1.73
C ALA A 65 3.98 -5.18 0.71
N PRO A 66 4.58 -4.03 0.36
CA PRO A 66 5.73 -3.97 -0.51
C PRO A 66 6.89 -4.78 0.06
N THR A 67 7.44 -5.64 -0.79
CA THR A 67 8.60 -6.47 -0.48
C THR A 67 9.76 -6.09 -1.40
N GLU A 68 10.95 -5.93 -0.83
CA GLU A 68 12.14 -5.60 -1.61
C GLU A 68 12.80 -6.89 -2.14
N ARG A 69 13.02 -6.97 -3.45
CA ARG A 69 13.52 -8.17 -4.16
C ARG A 69 14.90 -8.60 -3.66
N ASP A 70 15.79 -7.62 -3.52
CA ASP A 70 17.21 -7.82 -3.24
C ASP A 70 17.47 -7.89 -1.72
N ARG A 71 16.39 -8.01 -0.92
CA ARG A 71 16.38 -8.07 0.56
C ARG A 71 17.09 -6.90 1.22
N LEU A 72 17.01 -5.73 0.59
CA LEU A 72 17.60 -4.47 1.05
C LEU A 72 16.63 -3.66 1.92
N GLN A 73 15.63 -4.36 2.46
CA GLN A 73 14.65 -3.85 3.42
C GLN A 73 15.21 -4.03 4.83
N GLY A 74 15.32 -2.94 5.58
CA GLY A 74 15.88 -2.94 6.92
C GLY A 74 14.84 -2.49 7.96
N THR A 75 14.94 -3.02 9.17
CA THR A 75 14.21 -2.55 10.35
C THR A 75 15.16 -2.39 11.53
N LEU A 76 14.76 -1.61 12.54
CA LEU A 76 15.51 -1.52 13.79
C LEU A 76 15.34 -2.84 14.56
N LYS A 77 16.45 -3.44 14.98
CA LYS A 77 16.44 -4.71 15.70
C LYS A 77 15.74 -4.63 17.05
N GLN A 78 15.83 -3.47 17.71
CA GLN A 78 15.22 -3.20 19.01
C GLN A 78 13.91 -2.41 18.92
N ILE A 79 13.20 -2.46 17.78
CA ILE A 79 11.99 -1.63 17.57
C ILE A 79 10.93 -1.85 18.66
N ASP A 80 10.80 -3.08 19.18
CA ASP A 80 9.85 -3.44 20.24
C ASP A 80 10.24 -2.89 21.64
N GLN A 81 11.48 -2.40 21.80
CA GLN A 81 12.00 -1.85 23.05
C GLN A 81 11.91 -0.32 23.10
N ILE A 82 11.46 0.32 22.01
CA ILE A 82 11.27 1.77 21.92
C ILE A 82 9.96 2.12 22.64
N GLY A 83 10.10 2.65 23.86
CA GLY A 83 9.02 3.26 24.63
C GLY A 83 9.24 4.76 24.83
N TYR A 84 8.21 5.48 25.27
CA TYR A 84 8.26 6.94 25.51
C TYR A 84 9.40 7.40 26.45
N PHE A 85 9.91 6.51 27.30
CA PHE A 85 10.93 6.81 28.31
C PHE A 85 12.20 5.96 28.17
N THR A 86 12.31 5.15 27.12
CA THR A 86 13.44 4.22 26.96
C THR A 86 14.41 4.76 25.93
N GLN A 87 15.60 5.16 26.38
CA GLN A 87 16.70 5.53 25.49
C GLN A 87 17.42 4.25 25.03
N LEU A 88 17.58 4.10 23.71
CA LEU A 88 18.34 3.00 23.13
C LEU A 88 19.76 3.48 22.83
N ASP A 89 20.76 2.89 23.47
CA ASP A 89 22.17 3.29 23.29
C ASP A 89 22.86 2.53 22.14
N ASN A 90 22.28 1.45 21.61
CA ASN A 90 22.89 0.59 20.58
C ASN A 90 21.90 0.04 19.55
N THR A 91 21.21 0.93 18.84
CA THR A 91 20.26 0.52 17.80
C THR A 91 20.99 0.00 16.56
N GLU A 92 20.67 -1.23 16.15
CA GLU A 92 21.23 -1.87 14.95
C GLU A 92 20.13 -1.97 13.87
N ILE A 93 20.48 -1.73 12.61
CA ILE A 93 19.60 -2.03 11.48
C ILE A 93 19.85 -3.47 11.05
N GLN A 94 18.80 -4.27 11.01
CA GLN A 94 18.85 -5.64 10.51
C GLN A 94 17.96 -5.79 9.27
N ARG A 95 18.26 -6.77 8.42
CA ARG A 95 17.39 -7.13 7.29
C ARG A 95 16.01 -7.57 7.79
N ALA A 96 14.97 -7.14 7.11
CA ALA A 96 13.58 -7.48 7.39
C ALA A 96 12.89 -8.06 6.15
N SER A 97 11.87 -8.89 6.36
CA SER A 97 11.05 -9.46 5.29
C SER A 97 9.91 -8.55 4.83
N GLY A 98 9.68 -7.44 5.54
CA GLY A 98 8.65 -6.46 5.26
C GLY A 98 8.71 -5.32 6.30
N TRP A 99 8.12 -4.17 5.97
CA TRP A 99 7.99 -3.06 6.92
C TRP A 99 6.72 -3.15 7.77
N TYR A 100 5.67 -3.73 7.21
CA TYR A 100 4.37 -3.87 7.85
C TYR A 100 3.66 -5.12 7.33
N ASN A 101 2.66 -5.58 8.07
CA ASN A 101 1.85 -6.73 7.71
C ASN A 101 0.81 -6.36 6.65
N THR A 102 0.49 -7.30 5.76
CA THR A 102 -0.56 -7.12 4.77
C THR A 102 -1.92 -6.99 5.46
N ASP A 103 -2.71 -5.97 5.09
CA ASP A 103 -4.09 -5.83 5.54
C ASP A 103 -5.02 -6.74 4.72
N LEU A 104 -5.94 -7.39 5.42
CA LEU A 104 -6.88 -8.39 4.94
C LEU A 104 -8.34 -8.00 5.22
N ASN A 105 -8.61 -6.75 5.57
CA ASN A 105 -9.96 -6.30 5.95
C ASN A 105 -10.74 -5.59 4.82
N ASN A 106 -10.21 -5.54 3.59
CA ASN A 106 -10.80 -4.79 2.47
C ASN A 106 -11.96 -5.55 1.81
N PHE A 107 -13.10 -5.59 2.50
CA PHE A 107 -14.36 -6.08 1.95
C PHE A 107 -15.17 -4.94 1.35
N ALA A 108 -15.38 -4.99 0.04
CA ALA A 108 -16.07 -3.99 -0.75
C ALA A 108 -17.47 -4.48 -1.15
N PRO A 109 -18.49 -4.38 -0.27
CA PRO A 109 -19.87 -4.70 -0.62
C PRO A 109 -20.44 -3.68 -1.60
N ARG A 110 -21.35 -4.16 -2.44
CA ARG A 110 -22.08 -3.38 -3.43
C ARG A 110 -23.52 -3.84 -3.45
N ILE A 111 -24.44 -2.88 -3.42
CA ILE A 111 -25.87 -3.15 -3.49
C ILE A 111 -26.51 -2.14 -4.42
N GLY A 112 -27.43 -2.60 -5.25
CA GLY A 112 -28.22 -1.77 -6.13
C GLY A 112 -29.61 -2.33 -6.30
N PHE A 113 -30.52 -1.50 -6.78
CA PHE A 113 -31.85 -1.94 -7.14
C PHE A 113 -32.33 -1.23 -8.41
N THR A 114 -33.26 -1.89 -9.09
CA THR A 114 -34.06 -1.33 -10.17
C THR A 114 -35.52 -1.64 -9.89
N TRP A 115 -36.37 -0.62 -9.91
CA TRP A 115 -37.77 -0.73 -9.57
C TRP A 115 -38.65 0.03 -10.56
N ASP A 116 -39.69 -0.61 -11.08
CA ASP A 116 -40.81 0.05 -11.76
C ASP A 116 -41.97 0.20 -10.75
N PRO A 117 -42.24 1.42 -10.24
CA PRO A 117 -43.32 1.65 -9.28
C PRO A 117 -44.71 1.39 -9.86
N THR A 118 -44.86 1.57 -11.18
CA THR A 118 -46.14 1.59 -11.89
C THR A 118 -46.52 0.24 -12.50
N ARG A 119 -45.58 -0.72 -12.54
CA ARG A 119 -45.73 -2.08 -13.08
C ARG A 119 -46.21 -2.15 -14.54
N ASN A 120 -46.11 -1.05 -15.27
CA ASN A 120 -46.54 -0.94 -16.66
C ASN A 120 -45.36 -0.71 -17.61
N GLY A 121 -44.12 -0.76 -17.10
CA GLY A 121 -42.89 -0.60 -17.85
C GLY A 121 -42.58 0.83 -18.28
N LYS A 122 -43.37 1.84 -17.87
CA LYS A 122 -43.19 3.24 -18.29
C LYS A 122 -42.27 4.05 -17.38
N TRP A 123 -42.01 3.55 -16.17
CA TRP A 123 -41.14 4.20 -15.20
C TRP A 123 -40.10 3.23 -14.66
N ALA A 124 -38.89 3.72 -14.39
CA ALA A 124 -37.85 2.98 -13.72
C ALA A 124 -37.08 3.89 -12.77
N ILE A 125 -36.96 3.45 -11.52
CA ILE A 125 -36.14 4.05 -10.47
C ILE A 125 -34.95 3.13 -10.23
N ARG A 126 -33.75 3.69 -10.20
CA ARG A 126 -32.51 2.95 -9.97
C ARG A 126 -31.68 3.65 -8.92
N GLY A 127 -31.05 2.86 -8.05
CA GLY A 127 -30.15 3.36 -7.03
C GLY A 127 -29.11 2.31 -6.68
N SER A 128 -27.93 2.75 -6.25
CA SER A 128 -26.85 1.87 -5.83
C SER A 128 -25.94 2.52 -4.80
N TRP A 129 -25.30 1.69 -3.99
CA TRP A 129 -24.29 2.05 -3.00
C TRP A 129 -23.19 1.00 -2.96
N GLY A 130 -21.96 1.41 -2.64
CA GLY A 130 -20.86 0.48 -2.41
C GLY A 130 -19.65 1.13 -1.76
N ILE A 131 -18.76 0.29 -1.24
CA ILE A 131 -17.47 0.67 -0.67
C ILE A 131 -16.36 0.28 -1.64
N PHE A 132 -15.32 1.11 -1.72
CA PHE A 132 -14.17 0.91 -2.60
C PHE A 132 -12.90 1.24 -1.83
N TYR A 133 -11.87 0.42 -2.02
CA TYR A 133 -10.57 0.62 -1.44
C TYR A 133 -9.59 1.02 -2.53
N ASP A 134 -8.59 1.80 -2.13
CA ASP A 134 -7.51 2.22 -3.00
C ASP A 134 -6.17 1.81 -2.37
N ARG A 135 -5.14 1.81 -3.22
CA ARG A 135 -3.77 1.58 -2.79
C ARG A 135 -3.00 2.87 -2.63
#